data_AF-A0A2J8SKR5-F1
#
_entry.id   AF-A0A2J8SKR5-F1
#
_cell.length_a   1.000
_cell.length_b   1.000
_cell.length_c   1.000
_cell.angle_alpha   90.00
_cell.angle_beta   90.00
_cell.angle_gamma   90.00
#
_symmetry.space_group_name_H-M   'P 1'
#
loop_
_entity.id
_entity.type
_entity.pdbx_description
1 polymer ?
#
loop_
_entity_poly.entity_id
_entity_poly.type
_entity_poly.pdbx_seq_one_letter_code
_entity_poly.pdbx_strand_id
1 'polypeptide(L)'
;MYDNVLPPQSLKPKQEIRACRGKMEGITTFKSDYCPYEIVKQPRHVPEEYKPKQGKIDLGTTYKRDFNSYKVQPVSIVRPLERQVKKGTLDTVPTYKGNLPFHT
;
A
#
# COMPACT_ATOMS: atom_id res chain seq x y z
N MET A 1 -73.14 -16.82 87.74
CA MET A 1 -72.09 -17.73 88.28
C MET A 1 -71.64 -18.71 87.20
N TYR A 2 -71.23 -18.23 86.02
CA TYR A 2 -70.61 -19.09 84.97
C TYR A 2 -69.59 -18.31 84.13
N ASP A 3 -68.82 -17.43 84.76
CA ASP A 3 -67.91 -16.54 84.02
C ASP A 3 -66.45 -17.01 84.01
N ASN A 4 -66.17 -18.28 84.35
CA ASN A 4 -64.79 -18.77 84.47
C ASN A 4 -64.59 -20.18 83.87
N VAL A 5 -65.08 -20.43 82.64
CA VAL A 5 -64.73 -21.67 81.91
C VAL A 5 -63.74 -21.33 80.80
N LEU A 6 -62.50 -21.82 80.94
CA LEU A 6 -61.47 -21.64 79.92
C LEU A 6 -61.82 -22.43 78.65
N PRO A 7 -61.60 -21.87 77.46
CA PRO A 7 -61.85 -22.58 76.21
C PRO A 7 -60.95 -23.83 76.09
N PRO A 8 -61.45 -24.90 75.45
CA PRO A 8 -60.71 -26.15 75.30
C PRO A 8 -59.43 -25.95 74.47
N GLN A 9 -58.33 -26.55 74.94
CA GLN A 9 -57.03 -26.48 74.28
C GLN A 9 -57.07 -27.19 72.92
N SER A 10 -56.56 -26.55 71.87
CA SER A 10 -56.51 -27.14 70.53
C SER A 10 -55.51 -28.30 70.47
N LEU A 11 -55.94 -29.45 69.94
CA LEU A 11 -55.09 -30.61 69.64
C LEU A 11 -54.44 -30.55 68.25
N LYS A 12 -54.54 -29.42 67.56
CA LYS A 12 -53.91 -29.26 66.24
C LYS A 12 -52.39 -29.32 66.40
N PRO A 13 -51.67 -30.08 65.55
CA PRO A 13 -50.22 -30.08 65.59
C PRO A 13 -49.71 -28.66 65.35
N LYS A 14 -48.82 -28.19 66.23
CA LYS A 14 -48.18 -26.89 66.07
C LYS A 14 -47.31 -26.96 64.82
N GLN A 15 -47.53 -26.05 63.87
CA GLN A 15 -46.68 -25.93 62.70
C GLN A 15 -45.34 -25.31 63.12
N GLU A 16 -44.45 -26.15 63.64
CA GLU A 16 -43.06 -25.79 63.88
C GLU A 16 -42.33 -25.81 62.53
N ILE A 17 -42.08 -24.63 61.97
CA ILE A 17 -41.24 -24.50 60.77
C ILE A 17 -39.81 -24.86 61.17
N ARG A 18 -39.40 -26.09 60.89
CA ARG A 18 -38.00 -26.51 61.06
C ARG A 18 -37.19 -25.84 59.97
N ALA A 19 -36.42 -24.82 60.33
CA ALA A 19 -35.40 -24.28 59.44
C ALA A 19 -34.29 -25.33 59.27
N CYS A 20 -34.22 -25.97 58.10
CA CYS A 20 -33.08 -26.82 57.74
C CYS A 20 -31.81 -25.96 57.72
N ARG A 21 -30.95 -26.14 58.73
CA ARG A 21 -29.68 -25.41 58.89
C ARG A 21 -28.49 -26.13 58.24
N GLY A 22 -28.75 -26.98 57.24
CA GLY A 22 -27.72 -27.66 56.48
C GLY A 22 -27.06 -26.69 55.49
N LYS A 23 -25.73 -26.66 55.45
CA LYS A 23 -24.99 -25.90 54.43
C LYS A 23 -24.94 -26.73 53.14
N MET A 24 -25.22 -26.12 52.00
CA MET A 24 -25.01 -26.74 50.68
C MET A 24 -23.51 -26.80 50.38
N GLU A 25 -23.02 -27.92 49.84
CA GLU A 25 -21.59 -28.14 49.56
C GLU A 25 -21.02 -27.20 48.48
N GLY A 26 -21.88 -26.57 47.66
CA GLY A 26 -21.48 -25.56 46.69
C GLY A 26 -20.64 -26.09 45.51
N ILE A 27 -20.51 -27.42 45.42
CA ILE A 27 -19.93 -28.14 44.29
C ILE A 27 -21.06 -28.37 43.29
N THR A 28 -20.95 -27.73 42.14
CA THR A 28 -21.88 -27.92 41.03
C THR A 28 -21.26 -28.89 40.03
N THR A 29 -22.09 -29.57 39.24
CA THR A 29 -21.63 -30.45 38.14
C THR A 29 -20.66 -29.74 37.21
N PHE A 30 -20.88 -28.46 36.94
CA PHE A 30 -19.94 -27.64 36.17
C PHE A 30 -18.52 -27.60 36.79
N LYS A 31 -18.42 -27.44 38.12
CA LYS A 31 -17.13 -27.39 38.81
C LYS A 31 -16.45 -28.75 38.89
N SER A 32 -17.21 -29.85 38.96
CA SER A 32 -16.65 -31.20 38.97
C SER A 32 -16.23 -31.68 37.59
N ASP A 33 -17.03 -31.34 36.57
CA ASP A 33 -16.93 -31.97 35.25
C ASP A 33 -16.05 -31.17 34.30
N TYR A 34 -15.92 -29.86 34.53
CA TYR A 34 -15.13 -28.98 33.67
C TYR A 34 -13.79 -28.63 34.32
N CYS A 35 -12.75 -29.40 33.97
CA CYS A 35 -11.36 -29.09 34.31
C CYS A 35 -10.60 -28.59 33.07
N PRO A 36 -9.61 -27.69 33.24
CA PRO A 36 -8.72 -27.31 32.15
C PRO A 36 -7.98 -28.54 31.60
N TYR A 37 -8.05 -28.76 30.29
CA TYR A 37 -7.27 -29.81 29.62
C TYR A 37 -5.85 -29.32 29.32
N GLU A 38 -4.89 -30.23 29.41
CA GLU A 38 -3.53 -29.97 28.94
C GLU A 38 -3.51 -29.87 27.42
N ILE A 39 -3.25 -28.66 26.89
CA ILE A 39 -3.16 -28.43 25.45
C ILE A 39 -1.70 -28.61 25.03
N VAL A 40 -1.40 -29.75 24.39
CA VAL A 40 -0.09 -29.96 23.76
C VAL A 40 -0.01 -29.15 22.47
N LYS A 41 1.08 -28.39 22.30
CA LYS A 41 1.34 -27.68 21.03
C LYS A 41 1.61 -28.70 19.94
N GLN A 42 0.88 -28.60 18.83
CA GLN A 42 1.15 -29.42 17.66
C GLN A 42 2.57 -29.13 17.14
N PRO A 43 3.36 -30.17 16.80
CA PRO A 43 4.65 -29.97 16.16
C PRO A 43 4.43 -29.25 14.83
N ARG A 44 5.11 -28.12 14.64
CA ARG A 44 5.06 -27.35 13.39
C ARG A 44 6.16 -27.83 12.45
N HIS A 45 5.85 -27.90 11.16
CA HIS A 45 6.86 -28.12 10.15
C HIS A 45 7.84 -26.94 10.12
N VAL A 46 9.14 -27.23 10.24
CA VAL A 46 10.22 -26.24 10.08
C VAL A 46 10.68 -26.32 8.62
N PRO A 47 10.57 -25.23 7.83
CA PRO A 47 11.05 -25.25 6.45
C PRO A 47 12.58 -25.44 6.43
N GLU A 48 13.07 -26.25 5.48
CA GLU A 48 14.51 -26.41 5.27
C GLU A 48 15.11 -25.10 4.76
N GLU A 49 16.31 -24.77 5.25
CA GLU A 49 17.07 -23.62 4.76
C GLU A 49 17.47 -23.81 3.29
N TYR A 50 17.28 -22.77 2.49
CA TYR A 50 17.60 -22.80 1.06
C TYR A 50 19.12 -22.96 0.84
N LYS A 51 19.51 -24.00 0.10
CA LYS A 51 20.89 -24.23 -0.33
C LYS A 51 21.08 -23.76 -1.78
N PRO A 52 21.67 -22.58 -2.03
CA PRO A 52 21.90 -22.12 -3.39
C PRO A 52 22.81 -23.09 -4.14
N LYS A 53 22.48 -23.35 -5.40
CA LYS A 53 23.32 -24.16 -6.29
C LYS A 53 24.66 -23.47 -6.49
N GLN A 54 25.74 -24.23 -6.39
CA GLN A 54 27.08 -23.75 -6.73
C GLN A 54 27.18 -23.62 -8.25
N GLY A 55 27.46 -22.42 -8.74
CA GLY A 55 27.63 -22.16 -10.16
C GLY A 55 28.00 -20.71 -10.40
N LYS A 56 28.88 -20.47 -11.38
CA LYS A 56 29.14 -19.11 -11.87
C LYS A 56 28.01 -18.76 -12.85
N ILE A 57 27.24 -17.74 -12.52
CA ILE A 57 26.26 -17.17 -13.46
C ILE A 57 26.94 -16.09 -14.30
N ASP A 58 26.65 -16.07 -15.60
CA ASP A 58 27.06 -14.97 -16.47
C ASP A 58 26.15 -13.76 -16.20
N LEU A 59 26.72 -12.70 -15.63
CA LEU A 59 26.03 -11.45 -15.32
C LEU A 59 26.03 -10.46 -16.51
N GLY A 60 26.54 -10.88 -17.66
CA GLY A 60 26.55 -10.08 -18.89
C GLY A 60 25.16 -9.97 -19.51
N THR A 61 24.59 -8.77 -19.46
CA THR A 61 23.35 -8.44 -20.19
C THR A 61 23.67 -8.14 -21.66
N THR A 62 22.73 -8.40 -22.56
CA THR A 62 22.83 -8.00 -23.99
C THR A 62 23.05 -6.50 -24.13
N TYR A 63 22.37 -5.70 -23.32
CA TYR A 63 22.56 -4.24 -23.29
C TYR A 63 24.02 -3.83 -23.09
N LYS A 64 24.74 -4.44 -22.14
CA LYS A 64 26.17 -4.13 -21.89
C LYS A 64 27.07 -4.54 -23.05
N ARG A 65 26.68 -5.55 -23.84
CA ARG A 65 27.47 -6.03 -24.99
C ARG A 65 27.23 -5.15 -26.21
N ASP A 66 25.97 -4.78 -26.44
CA ASP A 66 25.50 -4.22 -27.70
C ASP A 66 25.53 -2.68 -27.70
N PHE A 67 25.33 -2.05 -26.54
CA PHE A 67 25.26 -0.60 -26.42
C PHE A 67 26.56 0.01 -25.90
N ASN A 68 27.54 0.17 -26.81
CA ASN A 68 28.82 0.82 -26.53
C ASN A 68 28.81 2.28 -26.99
N SER A 69 29.54 3.14 -26.28
CA SER A 69 29.76 4.52 -26.72
C SER A 69 30.77 4.55 -27.87
N TYR A 70 30.34 5.04 -29.04
CA TYR A 70 31.21 5.23 -30.19
C TYR A 70 31.69 6.68 -30.28
N LYS A 71 32.96 6.88 -30.60
CA LYS A 71 33.50 8.20 -30.94
C LYS A 71 33.06 8.56 -32.35
N VAL A 72 32.09 9.45 -32.48
CA VAL A 72 31.65 9.99 -33.77
C VAL A 72 32.48 11.22 -34.12
N GLN A 73 33.04 11.25 -35.33
CA GLN A 73 33.74 12.44 -35.83
C GLN A 73 32.71 13.51 -36.24
N PRO A 74 32.93 14.79 -35.92
CA PRO A 74 32.03 15.85 -36.37
C PRO A 74 32.02 15.93 -37.89
N VAL A 75 30.82 15.98 -38.48
CA VAL A 75 30.66 16.13 -39.93
C VAL A 75 31.01 17.57 -40.32
N SER A 76 31.91 17.74 -41.29
CA SER A 76 32.24 19.05 -41.82
C SER A 76 31.06 19.61 -42.61
N ILE A 77 30.52 20.75 -42.17
CA ILE A 77 29.47 21.46 -42.90
C ILE A 77 30.09 22.10 -44.15
N VAL A 78 29.70 21.62 -45.34
CA VAL A 78 30.09 22.24 -46.61
C VAL A 78 29.18 23.45 -46.85
N ARG A 79 29.72 24.66 -46.65
CA ARG A 79 29.00 25.90 -47.00
C ARG A 79 29.11 26.14 -48.52
N PRO A 80 28.01 26.46 -49.22
CA PRO A 80 28.07 26.82 -50.63
C PRO A 80 28.91 28.09 -50.82
N LEU A 81 29.68 28.15 -51.91
CA LEU A 81 30.52 29.29 -52.26
C LEU A 81 29.67 30.55 -52.41
N GLU A 82 30.02 31.60 -51.67
CA GLU A 82 29.35 32.89 -51.73
C GLU A 82 29.58 33.52 -53.11
N ARG A 83 28.49 33.79 -53.83
CA ARG A 83 28.54 34.44 -55.15
C ARG A 83 28.55 35.94 -54.95
N GLN A 84 29.62 36.61 -55.38
CA GLN A 84 29.61 38.07 -55.45
C GLN A 84 28.68 38.51 -56.59
N VAL A 85 27.57 39.18 -56.23
CA VAL A 85 26.69 39.83 -57.20
C VAL A 85 27.35 41.14 -57.63
N LYS A 86 27.63 41.29 -58.93
CA LYS A 86 28.14 42.55 -59.48
C LYS A 86 27.10 43.64 -59.26
N LYS A 87 27.44 44.71 -58.52
CA LYS A 87 26.62 45.93 -58.46
C LYS A 87 26.69 46.61 -59.83
N GLY A 88 25.62 46.51 -60.61
CA GLY A 88 25.46 47.31 -61.82
C GLY A 88 25.13 48.75 -61.45
N THR A 89 25.86 49.71 -62.01
CA THR A 89 25.49 51.13 -61.92
C THR A 89 24.37 51.39 -62.91
N LEU A 90 23.25 51.92 -62.42
CA LEU A 90 22.09 52.30 -63.23
C LEU A 90 22.17 53.81 -63.50
N ASP A 91 22.54 54.20 -64.72
CA ASP A 91 22.55 55.61 -65.13
C ASP A 91 21.16 56.04 -65.59
N THR A 92 20.38 56.59 -64.65
CA THR A 92 19.05 57.14 -64.95
C THR A 92 19.15 58.64 -65.18
N VAL A 93 19.29 59.06 -66.44
CA VAL A 93 19.08 60.47 -66.81
C VAL A 93 17.61 60.64 -67.19
N PRO A 94 16.82 61.42 -66.42
CA PRO A 94 15.41 61.58 -66.71
C PRO A 94 15.18 62.46 -67.95
N THR A 95 14.17 62.13 -68.76
CA THR A 95 13.92 62.70 -70.09
C THR A 95 13.78 64.23 -70.11
N TYR A 96 13.29 64.84 -69.02
CA TYR A 96 13.15 66.30 -68.92
C TYR A 96 14.49 67.05 -68.79
N LYS A 97 15.59 66.35 -68.40
CA LYS A 97 16.93 66.93 -68.36
C LYS A 97 17.61 66.97 -69.74
N GLY A 98 17.20 66.10 -70.67
CA GLY A 98 17.76 66.01 -72.03
C GLY A 98 17.02 66.85 -73.07
N ASN A 99 15.73 67.14 -72.85
CA ASN A 99 14.87 67.78 -73.82
C ASN A 99 14.31 69.11 -73.28
N LEU A 100 15.17 70.11 -73.11
CA LEU A 100 14.77 71.51 -73.10
C LEU A 100 15.12 72.08 -74.48
N PRO A 101 14.20 72.09 -75.45
CA PRO A 101 14.42 72.84 -76.67
C PRO A 101 14.56 74.31 -76.29
N PHE A 102 15.76 74.87 -76.49
CA PHE A 102 15.99 76.30 -76.43
C PHE A 102 15.08 76.97 -77.47
N HIS A 103 13.90 77.42 -77.05
CA HIS A 103 13.07 78.29 -77.86
C HIS A 103 13.23 79.72 -77.33
N THR A 104 13.89 80.52 -78.17
CA THR A 104 14.13 81.98 -78.14
C THR A 104 14.96 82.55 -77.01
#